data_AF-A0AAU1SDK8-F1
#
_entry.id   AF-A0AAU1SDK8-F1
#
_cell.length_a   1.000
_cell.length_b   1.000
_cell.length_c   1.000
_cell.angle_alpha   90.00
_cell.angle_beta   90.00
_cell.angle_gamma   90.00
#
_symmetry.space_group_name_H-M   'P 1'
#
loop_
_entity.id
_entity.type
_entity.pdbx_description
1 polymer ?
#
loop_
_entity_poly.entity_id
_entity_poly.type
_entity_poly.pdbx_seq_one_letter_code
_entity_poly.pdbx_strand_id
1 'polypeptide(L)' 'MVQPTGMHRLKANIQPDNTSSLNLVKRLGIQREGYSAAVEFINDQWRDHERWAITAASWRG' A
#
# COMPACT_ATOMS: atom_id res chain seq x y z
N MET A 1 -12.35 -9.15 -17.10
CA MET A 1 -12.84 -9.71 -15.82
C MET A 1 -11.62 -10.30 -15.12
N VAL A 2 -11.10 -9.66 -14.07
CA VAL A 2 -9.96 -10.21 -13.31
C VAL A 2 -10.51 -11.29 -12.39
N GLN A 3 -10.04 -12.54 -12.55
CA GLN A 3 -10.40 -13.63 -11.64
C GLN A 3 -9.74 -13.39 -10.27
N PRO A 4 -10.40 -13.67 -9.12
CA PRO A 4 -9.74 -13.59 -7.82
C PRO A 4 -8.62 -14.62 -7.77
N THR A 5 -7.37 -14.18 -7.68
CA THR A 5 -6.16 -15.02 -7.79
C THR A 5 -5.88 -15.90 -6.57
N GLY A 6 -6.89 -16.21 -5.73
CA GLY A 6 -6.67 -16.93 -4.47
C GLY A 6 -5.71 -16.22 -3.50
N MET A 7 -5.50 -14.91 -3.70
CA MET A 7 -4.50 -14.14 -2.96
C MET A 7 -4.92 -13.96 -1.51
N HIS A 8 -4.12 -14.47 -0.57
CA HIS A 8 -4.35 -14.25 0.86
C HIS A 8 -4.18 -12.79 1.28
N ARG A 9 -3.29 -12.05 0.60
CA ARG A 9 -2.87 -10.73 1.05
C ARG A 9 -2.38 -9.85 -0.10
N LEU A 10 -2.77 -8.59 -0.06
CA LEU A 10 -2.27 -7.53 -0.94
C LEU A 10 -1.46 -6.52 -0.11
N LYS A 11 -0.36 -6.04 -0.68
CA LYS A 11 0.51 -5.01 -0.10
C LYS A 11 0.64 -3.84 -1.06
N ALA A 12 0.79 -2.63 -0.51
CA ALA A 12 1.11 -1.41 -1.25
C ALA A 12 2.14 -0.58 -0.46
N ASN A 13 3.24 -0.23 -1.11
CA ASN A 13 4.19 0.77 -0.61
C ASN A 13 3.83 2.11 -1.26
N ILE A 14 3.66 3.15 -0.46
CA ILE A 14 3.22 4.47 -0.95
C ILE A 14 4.13 5.54 -0.36
N GLN A 15 4.67 6.42 -1.21
CA GLN A 15 5.44 7.58 -0.73
C GLN A 15 4.54 8.49 0.14
N PRO A 16 5.04 9.01 1.27
CA PRO A 16 4.24 9.81 2.21
C PRO A 16 3.60 11.07 1.61
N ASP A 17 4.17 11.61 0.53
CA ASP A 17 3.69 12.79 -0.18
C ASP A 17 2.62 12.47 -1.25
N ASN A 18 2.43 11.20 -1.59
CA ASN A 18 1.41 10.76 -2.55
C ASN A 18 0.02 10.70 -1.88
N THR A 19 -0.53 11.88 -1.62
CA THR A 19 -1.83 12.09 -0.98
C THR A 19 -2.98 11.37 -1.70
N SER A 20 -2.93 11.28 -3.03
CA SER A 20 -3.95 10.60 -3.84
C SER A 20 -4.03 9.10 -3.51
N SER A 21 -2.89 8.40 -3.57
CA SER A 21 -2.84 6.98 -3.24
C SER A 21 -3.12 6.73 -1.76
N LEU A 22 -2.64 7.60 -0.86
CA LEU A 22 -2.94 7.51 0.57
C LEU A 22 -4.44 7.63 0.86
N ASN A 23 -5.15 8.54 0.18
CA ASN A 23 -6.59 8.69 0.32
C ASN A 23 -7.34 7.46 -0.20
N LEU A 24 -6.88 6.87 -1.31
CA LEU A 24 -7.47 5.66 -1.86
C LEU A 24 -7.35 4.49 -0.87
N VAL A 25 -6.14 4.20 -0.36
CA VAL A 25 -5.95 3.05 0.55
C VAL A 25 -6.71 3.21 1.86
N LYS A 26 -6.82 4.44 2.38
CA LYS A 26 -7.65 4.75 3.55
C LYS A 26 -9.13 4.47 3.28
N ARG A 27 -9.66 4.91 2.13
CA ARG A 27 -11.06 4.68 1.75
C ARG A 27 -11.37 3.19 1.55
N LEU A 28 -10.40 2.43 1.06
CA LEU A 28 -10.52 0.97 0.87
C LEU A 28 -10.32 0.18 2.17
N GLY A 29 -10.06 0.84 3.31
CA GLY A 29 -9.85 0.17 4.59
C GLY A 29 -8.57 -0.68 4.64
N ILE A 30 -7.60 -0.41 3.76
CA ILE A 30 -6.30 -1.06 3.80
C ILE A 30 -5.55 -0.52 5.03
N GLN A 31 -4.91 -1.41 5.79
CA GLN A 31 -4.27 -1.04 7.04
C GLN A 31 -2.85 -0.54 6.82
N ARG A 32 -2.48 0.55 7.49
CA ARG A 32 -1.08 1.00 7.59
C ARG A 32 -0.36 0.15 8.63
N GLU A 33 0.71 -0.52 8.21
CA GLU A 33 1.47 -1.43 9.06
C GLU A 33 2.87 -0.92 9.39
N GLY A 34 3.31 0.16 8.75
CA GLY A 34 4.54 0.80 9.14
C GLY A 34 5.06 1.80 8.13
N TYR A 35 6.31 2.18 8.37
CA TYR A 35 7.07 3.12 7.59
C TYR A 35 8.46 2.54 7.35
N SER A 36 9.04 2.82 6.20
CA SER A 36 10.39 2.43 5.82
C SER A 36 11.09 3.68 5.28
N ALA A 37 12.11 4.15 6.00
CA ALA A 37 12.90 5.30 5.57
C ALA A 37 13.91 4.86 4.49
N ALA A 38 14.13 5.71 3.49
CA ALA A 38 15.17 5.57 2.46
C ALA A 38 15.27 4.16 1.84
N VAL A 39 14.13 3.57 1.45
CA VAL A 39 14.03 2.15 1.05
C VAL A 39 14.07 1.94 -0.46
N GLU A 40 13.69 2.93 -1.26
CA GLU A 40 13.64 2.84 -2.72
C GLU A 40 14.37 4.04 -3.35
N PHE A 41 15.21 3.79 -4.36
CA PHE A 41 15.94 4.86 -5.05
C PHE A 41 15.19 5.29 -6.32
N ILE A 42 14.63 6.50 -6.30
CA ILE A 42 13.75 7.03 -7.36
C ILE A 42 14.06 8.51 -7.59
N ASN A 43 14.27 8.90 -8.85
CA ASN A 43 14.62 10.27 -9.24
C ASN A 43 15.83 10.79 -8.45
N ASP A 44 16.93 10.03 -8.52
CA ASP A 44 18.23 10.32 -7.90
C ASP A 44 18.20 10.55 -6.38
N GLN A 45 17.16 10.04 -5.70
CA GLN A 45 16.99 10.20 -4.27
C GLN A 45 16.41 8.93 -3.65
N TRP A 46 16.89 8.59 -2.45
CA TRP A 46 16.24 7.58 -1.64
C TRP A 46 14.91 8.14 -1.11
N ARG A 47 13.84 7.37 -1.28
CA ARG A 47 12.47 7.74 -0.91
C ARG A 47 11.98 6.88 0.24
N ASP A 48 11.23 7.54 1.10
CA ASP A 48 10.52 6.89 2.17
C ASP A 48 9.21 6.31 1.66
N HIS A 49 8.74 5.25 2.31
CA HIS A 49 7.47 4.61 1.98
C HIS A 49 6.69 4.21 3.23
N GLU A 50 5.40 4.50 3.22
CA GLU A 50 4.45 3.86 4.09
C GLU A 50 4.11 2.47 3.55
N ARG A 51 4.02 1.50 4.46
CA ARG A 51 3.67 0.11 4.13
C ARG A 51 2.22 -0.15 4.50
N TRP A 52 1.44 -0.52 3.50
CA TRP A 52 0.01 -0.77 3.62
C TRP A 52 -0.33 -2.19 3.21
N ALA A 53 -1.31 -2.81 3.87
CA ALA A 53 -1.75 -4.15 3.50
C ALA A 53 -3.19 -4.46 3.89
N ILE A 54 -3.76 -5.43 3.18
CA ILE A 54 -5.07 -6.00 3.46
C ILE A 54 -5.04 -7.51 3.22
N THR A 55 -5.74 -8.27 4.06
CA THR A 55 -5.89 -9.71 3.86
C THR A 55 -7.26 -10.01 3.25
N ALA A 56 -7.37 -11.16 2.59
CA ALA A 56 -8.63 -11.66 2.06
C ALA A 56 -9.72 -11.73 3.13
N ALA A 57 -9.36 -12.07 4.38
CA ALA A 57 -10.29 -12.15 5.50
C ALA A 57 -10.82 -10.77 5.95
N SER A 58 -10.04 -9.71 5.77
CA SER A 58 -10.44 -8.34 6.14
C SER A 58 -11.13 -7.55 5.02
N TRP A 59 -11.09 -8.05 3.79
CA TRP A 59 -11.71 -7.40 2.64
C TRP A 59 -13.24 -7.52 2.69
N ARG A 60 -13.94 -6.40 2.51
CA ARG A 60 -15.42 -6.34 2.64
C ARG A 60 -16.18 -6.15 1.33
N GLY A 61 -15.48 -6.01 0.19
CA GLY A 61 -16.11 -5.80 -1.12
C GLY A 61 -16.42 -4.34 -1.39
#